data_AF-A0A0R0CB47-F1
#
_entry.id   AF-A0A0R0CB47-F1
#
_cell.length_a   1.000
_cell.length_b   1.000
_cell.length_c   1.000
_cell.angle_alpha   90.00
_cell.angle_beta   90.00
_cell.angle_gamma   90.00
#
_symmetry.space_group_name_H-M   'P 1'
#
loop_
_entity.id
_entity.type
_entity.pdbx_description
1 polymer ?
#
loop_
_entity_poly.entity_id
_entity_poly.type
_entity_poly.pdbx_seq_one_letter_code
_entity_poly.pdbx_strand_id
1 'polypeptide(L)'
;MNTLSWFLALVFAVSPAVVKAAPDDETAAAIIDGGHWQADSREGTYRIRIESVGFEHVSCRVWIEWLTAATPDAPSQLLARAPFAEASNGMWACKLDAVSTPLQDNVLTLPATHTYSNEPHVFKVALGSPGEYQVLTP
;
A
#
# COMPACT_ATOMS: atom_id res chain seq x y z
N MET A 1 9.47 -55.08 40.18
CA MET A 1 9.79 -53.66 39.95
C MET A 1 10.28 -53.52 38.52
N ASN A 2 9.60 -52.70 37.70
CA ASN A 2 10.13 -51.84 36.64
C ASN A 2 8.99 -51.42 35.71
N THR A 3 8.43 -50.25 35.97
CA THR A 3 7.40 -49.60 35.16
C THR A 3 8.06 -48.81 34.03
N LEU A 4 7.73 -49.15 32.79
CA LEU A 4 8.18 -48.47 31.58
C LEU A 4 7.36 -47.18 31.41
N SER A 5 7.99 -46.02 31.60
CA SER A 5 7.35 -44.71 31.43
C SER A 5 7.55 -44.22 29.99
N TRP A 6 6.45 -44.10 29.24
CA TRP A 6 6.44 -43.58 27.88
C TRP A 6 6.19 -42.06 27.93
N PHE A 7 7.19 -41.27 27.55
CA PHE A 7 7.03 -39.83 27.33
C PHE A 7 6.39 -39.60 25.95
N LEU A 8 5.12 -39.18 25.94
CA LEU A 8 4.44 -38.72 24.73
C LEU A 8 4.77 -37.23 24.51
N ALA A 9 5.66 -36.94 23.56
CA ALA A 9 5.98 -35.58 23.16
C ALA A 9 4.85 -35.01 22.29
N LEU A 10 4.12 -34.02 22.80
CA LEU A 10 3.07 -33.30 22.09
C LEU A 10 3.71 -32.22 21.21
N VAL A 11 3.81 -32.46 19.90
CA VAL A 11 4.31 -31.47 18.93
C VAL A 11 3.12 -30.60 18.50
N PHE A 12 3.10 -29.34 18.95
CA PHE A 12 2.18 -28.33 18.41
C PHE A 12 2.66 -27.90 17.03
N ALA A 13 1.95 -28.34 15.98
CA ALA A 13 2.14 -27.83 14.63
C ALA A 13 1.52 -26.43 14.53
N VAL A 14 2.35 -25.39 14.47
CA VAL A 14 1.91 -24.04 14.12
C VAL A 14 1.88 -23.96 12.60
N SER A 15 0.70 -24.01 12.00
CA SER A 15 0.54 -23.80 10.56
C SER A 15 0.69 -22.31 10.24
N PRO A 16 1.53 -21.91 9.28
CA PRO A 16 1.56 -20.53 8.81
C PRO A 16 0.22 -20.24 8.11
N ALA A 17 -0.48 -19.20 8.57
CA ALA A 17 -1.65 -18.69 7.88
C ALA A 17 -1.21 -18.03 6.57
N VAL A 18 -1.54 -18.64 5.43
CA VAL A 18 -1.36 -18.02 4.13
C VAL A 18 -2.45 -16.98 3.96
N VAL A 19 -2.10 -15.70 4.11
CA VAL A 19 -2.98 -14.60 3.76
C VAL A 19 -3.14 -14.60 2.23
N LYS A 20 -4.36 -14.81 1.77
CA LYS A 20 -4.70 -14.76 0.34
C LYS A 20 -4.66 -13.29 -0.10
N ALA A 21 -3.73 -12.94 -1.00
CA ALA A 21 -3.69 -11.62 -1.63
C ALA A 21 -5.06 -11.31 -2.27
N ALA A 22 -5.49 -10.05 -2.18
CA ALA A 22 -6.77 -9.65 -2.76
C ALA A 22 -6.67 -9.74 -4.30
N PRO A 23 -7.75 -10.14 -5.01
CA PRO A 23 -7.71 -10.35 -6.46
C PRO A 23 -7.32 -9.11 -7.28
N ASP A 24 -7.38 -7.90 -6.71
CA ASP A 24 -6.93 -6.64 -7.34
C ASP A 24 -5.39 -6.48 -7.35
N ASP A 25 -4.64 -7.27 -6.58
CA ASP A 25 -3.19 -7.13 -6.40
C ASP A 25 -2.35 -7.52 -7.63
N GLU A 26 -2.89 -8.33 -8.54
CA GLU A 26 -2.15 -8.80 -9.73
C GLU A 26 -1.81 -7.69 -10.74
N THR A 27 -2.53 -6.57 -10.74
CA THR A 27 -2.29 -5.45 -11.67
C THR A 27 -1.32 -4.40 -11.12
N ALA A 28 -1.03 -4.44 -9.82
CA ALA A 28 -0.16 -3.49 -9.17
C ALA A 28 1.30 -3.80 -9.52
N ALA A 29 1.99 -2.82 -10.09
CA ALA A 29 3.45 -2.85 -10.21
C ALA A 29 4.14 -2.64 -8.86
N ALA A 30 3.49 -1.93 -7.93
CA ALA A 30 3.92 -1.78 -6.55
C ALA A 30 2.75 -1.56 -5.59
N ILE A 31 2.92 -2.02 -4.35
CA ILE A 31 2.03 -1.73 -3.22
C ILE A 31 2.91 -1.22 -2.07
N ILE A 32 2.54 -0.07 -1.51
CA ILE A 32 3.25 0.57 -0.39
C ILE A 32 2.25 0.77 0.73
N ASP A 33 2.43 0.03 1.82
CA ASP A 33 1.62 0.15 3.03
C ASP A 33 2.32 1.03 4.05
N GLY A 34 1.56 1.89 4.73
CA GLY A 34 2.13 2.72 5.78
C GLY A 34 1.19 3.80 6.28
N GLY A 35 1.71 4.55 7.25
CA GLY A 35 1.00 5.66 7.84
C GLY A 35 -0.26 5.29 8.60
N HIS A 36 -0.93 6.31 9.13
CA HIS A 36 -2.15 6.14 9.90
C HIS A 36 -3.14 7.29 9.62
N TRP A 37 -4.42 6.95 9.54
CA TRP A 37 -5.50 7.93 9.54
C TRP A 37 -6.40 7.69 10.74
N GLN A 38 -6.97 8.78 11.24
CA GLN A 38 -8.01 8.76 12.24
C GLN A 38 -9.04 9.82 11.87
N ALA A 39 -10.31 9.42 11.83
CA ALA A 39 -11.43 10.30 11.54
C ALA A 39 -12.65 9.82 12.33
N ASP A 40 -13.24 10.73 13.10
CA ASP A 40 -14.29 10.44 14.07
C ASP A 40 -13.85 9.33 15.05
N SER A 41 -14.62 8.24 15.15
CA SER A 41 -14.32 7.06 15.97
C SER A 41 -13.74 5.90 15.14
N ARG A 42 -13.16 6.17 13.97
CA ARG A 42 -12.55 5.17 13.09
C ARG A 42 -11.10 5.50 12.83
N GLU A 43 -10.32 4.45 12.63
CA GLU A 43 -8.90 4.55 12.32
C GLU A 43 -8.44 3.41 11.42
N GLY A 44 -7.24 3.56 10.89
CA GLY A 44 -6.60 2.56 10.08
C GLY A 44 -5.36 3.07 9.39
N THR A 45 -4.97 2.39 8.31
CA THR A 45 -3.73 2.68 7.59
C THR A 45 -4.01 3.07 6.16
N TYR A 46 -3.03 3.69 5.51
CA TYR A 46 -3.09 3.91 4.08
C TYR A 46 -2.38 2.78 3.33
N ARG A 47 -2.75 2.63 2.06
CA ARG A 47 -2.08 1.79 1.08
C ARG A 47 -1.99 2.58 -0.23
N ILE A 48 -0.82 2.58 -0.84
CA ILE A 48 -0.59 3.18 -2.16
C ILE A 48 -0.42 2.05 -3.15
N ARG A 49 -1.27 2.01 -4.18
CA ARG A 49 -1.17 1.07 -5.29
C ARG A 49 -0.70 1.81 -6.52
N ILE A 50 0.36 1.31 -7.15
CA ILE A 50 0.93 1.89 -8.37
C ILE A 50 0.83 0.85 -9.47
N GLU A 51 0.22 1.21 -10.59
CA GLU A 51 0.15 0.42 -11.81
C GLU A 51 1.05 1.06 -12.87
N SER A 52 1.72 0.25 -13.69
CA SER A 52 2.39 0.72 -14.91
C SER A 52 1.43 0.61 -16.09
N VAL A 53 1.28 1.68 -16.87
CA VAL A 53 0.31 1.78 -17.96
C VAL A 53 1.01 2.25 -19.24
N GLY A 54 0.68 1.64 -20.38
CA GLY A 54 1.29 1.94 -21.68
C GLY A 54 2.41 0.96 -22.06
N PHE A 55 2.87 1.05 -23.30
CA PHE A 55 3.91 0.17 -23.86
C PHE A 55 5.14 0.95 -24.33
N GLU A 56 4.97 1.89 -25.26
CA GLU A 56 6.07 2.73 -25.78
C GLU A 56 6.34 3.93 -24.86
N HIS A 57 5.26 4.55 -24.35
CA HIS A 57 5.30 5.61 -23.36
C HIS A 57 4.68 5.11 -22.07
N VAL A 58 5.51 4.51 -21.22
CA VAL A 58 5.06 3.99 -19.93
C VAL A 58 4.83 5.16 -18.97
N SER A 59 3.65 5.17 -18.36
CA SER A 59 3.24 6.07 -17.30
C SER A 59 2.73 5.27 -16.10
N CYS A 60 2.44 5.92 -14.98
CA CYS A 60 1.82 5.29 -13.84
C CYS A 60 0.36 5.68 -13.66
N ARG A 61 -0.39 4.78 -13.03
CA ARG A 61 -1.66 5.10 -12.36
C ARG A 61 -1.48 4.83 -10.87
N VAL A 62 -1.86 5.79 -10.05
CA VAL A 62 -1.65 5.75 -8.60
C VAL A 62 -3.00 5.84 -7.90
N TRP A 63 -3.26 4.87 -7.03
CA TRP A 63 -4.40 4.87 -6.14
C TRP A 63 -3.96 5.03 -4.70
N ILE A 64 -4.64 5.91 -3.98
CA ILE A 64 -4.56 6.05 -2.54
C ILE A 64 -5.74 5.25 -1.97
N GLU A 65 -5.46 4.32 -1.09
CA GLU A 65 -6.42 3.43 -0.45
C GLU A 65 -6.39 3.67 1.06
N TRP A 66 -7.57 3.73 1.67
CA TRP A 66 -7.75 3.81 3.11
C TRP A 66 -8.30 2.48 3.61
N LEU A 67 -7.54 1.82 4.47
CA LEU A 67 -7.87 0.52 5.03
C LEU A 67 -8.27 0.67 6.49
N THR A 68 -9.27 -0.08 6.97
CA THR A 68 -9.52 -0.20 8.41
C THR A 68 -8.32 -0.79 9.12
N ALA A 69 -8.16 -0.48 10.42
CA ALA A 69 -7.25 -1.25 11.27
C ALA A 69 -7.60 -2.76 11.21
N ALA A 70 -6.58 -3.60 11.07
CA ALA A 70 -6.75 -5.04 11.22
C ALA A 70 -6.91 -5.40 12.70
N THR A 71 -7.77 -6.36 13.01
CA THR A 71 -7.92 -6.93 14.35
C THR A 71 -7.50 -8.40 14.33
N PRO A 72 -7.29 -9.04 15.49
CA PRO A 72 -7.02 -10.48 15.55
C PRO A 72 -8.09 -11.33 14.84
N ASP A 73 -9.33 -10.86 14.82
CA ASP A 73 -10.49 -11.60 14.32
C ASP A 73 -10.94 -11.15 12.92
N ALA A 74 -10.41 -10.05 12.39
CA ALA A 74 -10.80 -9.50 11.10
C ALA A 74 -9.62 -8.84 10.36
N PRO A 75 -9.36 -9.19 9.09
CA PRO A 75 -8.36 -8.50 8.27
C PRO A 75 -8.77 -7.05 8.00
N SER A 76 -7.81 -6.22 7.59
CA SER A 76 -8.08 -4.86 7.14
C SER A 76 -9.02 -4.85 5.93
N GLN A 77 -9.90 -3.84 5.87
CA GLN A 77 -10.90 -3.67 4.82
C GLN A 77 -10.74 -2.33 4.12
N LEU A 78 -10.88 -2.30 2.80
CA LEU A 78 -10.87 -1.07 2.02
C LEU A 78 -12.13 -0.23 2.31
N LEU A 79 -11.93 0.97 2.86
CA LEU A 79 -13.00 1.94 3.13
C LEU A 79 -13.19 2.93 1.98
N ALA A 80 -12.08 3.39 1.39
CA ALA A 80 -12.09 4.35 0.31
C ALA A 80 -10.89 4.10 -0.61
N ARG A 81 -11.07 4.48 -1.88
CA ARG A 81 -10.02 4.51 -2.89
C ARG A 81 -10.18 5.79 -3.69
N ALA A 82 -9.10 6.56 -3.86
CA ALA A 82 -9.08 7.77 -4.67
C ALA A 82 -7.91 7.72 -5.65
N PRO A 83 -8.09 8.14 -6.90
CA PRO A 83 -6.96 8.32 -7.81
C PRO A 83 -6.14 9.53 -7.36
N PHE A 84 -4.81 9.38 -7.35
CA PHE A 84 -3.92 10.54 -7.28
C PHE A 84 -3.78 11.12 -8.69
N ALA A 85 -4.61 12.11 -9.01
CA ALA A 85 -4.88 12.52 -10.39
C ALA A 85 -3.65 13.19 -11.05
N GLU A 86 -2.87 13.91 -10.27
CA GLU A 86 -1.70 14.67 -10.70
C GLU A 86 -0.60 13.76 -11.25
N ALA A 87 -0.41 12.58 -10.65
CA ALA A 87 0.52 11.56 -11.15
C ALA A 87 -0.13 10.60 -12.17
N SER A 88 -1.47 10.50 -12.21
CA SER A 88 -2.21 9.50 -13.01
C SER A 88 -2.75 10.02 -14.35
N ASN A 89 -2.11 11.04 -14.93
CA ASN A 89 -2.58 11.73 -16.14
C ASN A 89 -1.89 11.26 -17.44
N GLY A 90 -1.09 10.19 -17.37
CA GLY A 90 -0.36 9.64 -18.52
C GLY A 90 0.98 10.32 -18.83
N MET A 91 1.37 11.34 -18.06
CA MET A 91 2.61 12.10 -18.31
C MET A 91 3.79 11.65 -17.44
N TRP A 92 3.55 10.83 -16.43
CA TRP A 92 4.52 10.54 -15.38
C TRP A 92 4.78 9.04 -15.27
N ALA A 93 6.05 8.66 -15.24
CA ALA A 93 6.49 7.33 -14.85
C ALA A 93 6.95 7.36 -13.38
N CYS A 94 6.25 6.64 -12.51
CA CYS A 94 6.52 6.60 -11.09
C CYS A 94 7.69 5.67 -10.73
N LYS A 95 8.43 5.99 -9.66
CA LYS A 95 9.34 5.03 -9.02
C LYS A 95 8.53 4.02 -8.20
N LEU A 96 8.88 2.73 -8.33
CA LEU A 96 8.06 1.59 -7.87
C LEU A 96 8.53 0.98 -6.53
N ASP A 97 9.63 1.45 -5.95
CA ASP A 97 10.15 0.89 -4.70
C ASP A 97 9.79 1.75 -3.48
N ALA A 98 9.48 1.09 -2.36
CA ALA A 98 9.08 1.74 -1.11
C ALA A 98 10.21 2.58 -0.46
N VAL A 99 11.47 2.32 -0.83
CA VAL A 99 12.62 3.10 -0.38
C VAL A 99 12.61 4.48 -1.04
N SER A 100 12.29 4.54 -2.32
CA SER A 100 12.19 5.78 -3.10
C SER A 100 10.85 6.47 -2.92
N THR A 101 9.79 5.74 -2.56
CA THR A 101 8.43 6.28 -2.38
C THR A 101 7.99 6.17 -0.91
N PRO A 102 8.59 6.94 0.01
CA PRO A 102 8.26 6.84 1.42
C PRO A 102 6.87 7.40 1.69
N LEU A 103 6.10 6.64 2.47
CA LEU A 103 4.90 7.10 3.16
C LEU A 103 5.23 7.23 4.65
N GLN A 104 5.49 8.46 5.08
CA GLN A 104 5.83 8.79 6.46
C GLN A 104 4.67 9.51 7.12
N ASP A 105 4.18 8.98 8.24
CA ASP A 105 2.97 9.44 8.93
C ASP A 105 1.74 9.51 8.01
N ASN A 106 1.47 10.67 7.43
CA ASN A 106 0.40 10.86 6.45
C ASN A 106 0.90 11.54 5.17
N VAL A 107 2.20 11.64 4.95
CA VAL A 107 2.78 12.28 3.76
C VAL A 107 3.38 11.23 2.84
N LEU A 108 2.82 11.13 1.65
CA LEU A 108 3.40 10.38 0.53
C LEU A 108 4.38 11.28 -0.22
N THR A 109 5.63 10.82 -0.36
CA THR A 109 6.57 11.37 -1.32
C THR A 109 6.70 10.42 -2.50
N LEU A 110 6.34 10.87 -3.69
CA LEU A 110 6.32 10.06 -4.90
C LEU A 110 7.24 10.67 -5.97
N PRO A 111 8.47 10.16 -6.11
CA PRO A 111 9.32 10.52 -7.23
C PRO A 111 8.76 9.96 -8.55
N ALA A 112 8.78 10.81 -9.57
CA ALA A 112 8.37 10.47 -10.91
C ALA A 112 9.30 11.10 -11.95
N THR A 113 9.18 10.65 -13.18
CA THR A 113 9.91 11.19 -14.34
C THR A 113 8.92 11.42 -15.46
N HIS A 114 8.98 12.59 -16.09
CA HIS A 114 8.08 12.92 -17.19
C HIS A 114 8.36 11.99 -18.38
N THR A 115 7.36 11.23 -18.83
CA THR A 115 7.50 10.12 -19.78
C THR A 115 8.05 10.56 -21.15
N TYR A 116 7.92 11.83 -21.51
CA TYR A 116 8.34 12.36 -22.81
C TYR A 116 9.62 13.21 -22.75
N SER A 117 9.81 14.01 -21.69
CA SER A 117 10.96 14.93 -21.57
C SER A 117 12.09 14.36 -20.71
N ASN A 118 11.82 13.30 -19.95
CA ASN A 118 12.71 12.72 -18.92
C ASN A 118 13.04 13.67 -17.76
N GLU A 119 12.27 14.75 -17.59
CA GLU A 119 12.46 15.68 -16.47
C GLU A 119 11.99 15.02 -15.16
N PRO A 120 12.79 15.07 -14.08
CA PRO A 120 12.39 14.52 -12.80
C PRO A 120 11.40 15.45 -12.09
N HIS A 121 10.46 14.85 -11.36
CA HIS A 121 9.54 15.56 -10.47
C HIS A 121 9.33 14.75 -9.19
N VAL A 122 8.97 15.43 -8.10
CA VAL A 122 8.63 14.77 -6.84
C VAL A 122 7.32 15.33 -6.34
N PHE A 123 6.28 14.49 -6.39
CA PHE A 123 5.00 14.82 -5.78
C PHE A 123 5.10 14.65 -4.27
N LYS A 124 4.54 15.60 -3.52
CA LYS A 124 4.32 15.46 -2.08
C LYS A 124 2.84 15.62 -1.80
N VAL A 125 2.27 14.64 -1.13
CA VAL A 125 0.82 14.56 -0.90
C VAL A 125 0.57 14.29 0.57
N ALA A 126 -0.20 15.15 1.22
CA ALA A 126 -0.75 14.87 2.54
C ALA A 126 -2.05 14.06 2.37
N LEU A 127 -2.09 12.89 2.98
CA LEU A 127 -3.24 12.00 3.05
C LEU A 127 -4.03 12.35 4.32
N GLY A 128 -5.35 12.38 4.22
CA GLY A 128 -6.26 12.73 5.31
C GLY A 128 -7.26 11.63 5.61
N SER A 129 -8.49 12.03 5.95
CA SER A 129 -9.61 11.12 6.15
C SER A 129 -9.88 10.26 4.91
N PRO A 130 -10.63 9.14 5.01
CA PRO A 130 -10.95 8.31 3.86
C PRO A 130 -11.48 9.08 2.64
N GLY A 131 -10.71 9.04 1.54
CA GLY A 131 -11.03 9.72 0.28
C GLY A 131 -10.43 11.13 0.12
N GLU A 132 -9.76 11.67 1.13
CA GLU A 132 -9.25 13.04 1.14
C GLU A 132 -7.72 13.08 1.07
N TYR A 133 -7.18 13.88 0.15
CA TYR A 133 -5.77 14.21 0.10
C TYR A 133 -5.54 15.64 -0.37
N GLN A 134 -4.35 16.16 -0.12
CA GLN A 134 -3.92 17.48 -0.54
C GLN A 134 -2.50 17.43 -1.13
N VAL A 135 -2.32 18.01 -2.31
CA VAL A 135 -0.98 18.21 -2.89
C VAL A 135 -0.26 19.34 -2.18
N LEU A 136 0.93 19.06 -1.68
CA LEU A 136 1.78 20.00 -0.94
C LEU A 136 2.74 20.76 -1.86
N THR A 137 3.16 20.13 -2.95
CA THR A 137 3.96 20.76 -4.02
C THR A 137 3.39 20.34 -5.37
N PRO A 138 2.84 21.29 -6.16
CA PRO A 138 2.46 21.04 -7.54
C PRO A 138 3.69 20.96 -8.48
#